data_AF-A0A2D6NWS9-F1
#
_entry.id   AF-A0A2D6NWS9-F1
#
_cell.length_a   1.000
_cell.length_b   1.000
_cell.length_c   1.000
_cell.angle_alpha   90.00
_cell.angle_beta   90.00
_cell.angle_gamma   90.00
#
_symmetry.space_group_name_H-M   'P 1'
#
loop_
_entity.id
_entity.type
_entity.pdbx_description
1 polymer ?
#
loop_
_entity_poly.entity_id
_entity_poly.type
_entity_poly.pdbx_seq_one_letter_code
_entity_poly.pdbx_strand_id
1 'polypeptide(L)'
;MATRLTGPVLVSAAEIFSSSSNQEHDLGALAISADGRKYRYQLAGGTALVPGKLQQAPAEITNHQDLTATAASAIGDTTINVTLGATEATANQYAGGYLMVTTTPGQGYQYKIKSNPAADASAAIVITLADPIKVALTTSSVVDLVLSPYSGTLVLPTTASSAPTGVAVHPTVASEYGWIQTGGPACILANNAITVGVNVSASNGVAGSVEAAVTAQAAIGYAITGIADAEYGAIYLTID
;
A
#
# COMPACT_ATOMS: atom_id res chain seq x y z
N MET A 1 33.47 14.43 18.75
CA MET A 1 32.32 15.12 18.11
C MET A 1 32.27 14.71 16.66
N ALA A 2 31.15 14.17 16.17
CA ALA A 2 31.00 13.86 14.76
C ALA A 2 30.93 15.19 13.98
N THR A 3 31.95 15.45 13.15
CA THR A 3 32.12 16.69 12.36
C THR A 3 31.40 16.63 11.01
N ARG A 4 30.52 15.64 10.80
CA ARG A 4 29.89 15.36 9.51
C ARG A 4 28.53 14.73 9.72
N LEU A 5 27.58 15.14 8.88
CA LEU A 5 26.26 14.55 8.79
C LEU A 5 26.41 13.12 8.24
N THR A 6 25.89 12.14 8.96
CA THR A 6 25.86 10.74 8.56
C THR A 6 24.40 10.33 8.40
N GLY A 7 23.88 10.46 7.19
CA GLY A 7 22.56 10.00 6.79
C GLY A 7 22.56 9.69 5.29
N PRO A 8 21.69 8.79 4.81
CA PRO A 8 21.58 8.52 3.38
C PRO A 8 21.04 9.75 2.66
N VAL A 9 21.78 10.25 1.66
CA VAL A 9 21.23 11.19 0.67
C VAL A 9 20.40 10.35 -0.30
N LEU A 10 19.08 10.49 -0.24
CA LEU A 10 18.18 9.82 -1.15
C LEU A 10 17.74 10.83 -2.22
N VAL A 11 18.26 10.66 -3.44
CA VAL A 11 17.86 11.46 -4.60
C VAL A 11 16.72 10.71 -5.29
N SER A 12 15.53 11.30 -5.30
CA SER A 12 14.41 10.80 -6.10
C SER A 12 14.53 11.34 -7.52
N ALA A 13 14.27 10.50 -8.53
CA ALA A 13 14.11 10.94 -9.92
C ALA A 13 12.77 11.64 -10.17
N ALA A 14 11.76 11.33 -9.35
CA ALA A 14 10.41 11.89 -9.44
C ALA A 14 10.25 13.06 -8.46
N GLU A 15 9.71 14.18 -8.93
CA GLU A 15 9.37 15.33 -8.11
C GLU A 15 8.15 15.05 -7.22
N ILE A 16 8.20 15.48 -5.95
CA ILE A 16 7.14 15.23 -4.95
C ILE A 16 5.77 15.78 -5.39
N PHE A 17 5.76 16.89 -6.13
CA PHE A 17 4.56 17.58 -6.59
C PHE A 17 4.27 17.37 -8.08
N SER A 18 4.53 16.16 -8.56
CA SER A 18 4.26 15.76 -9.94
C SER A 18 3.69 14.34 -10.01
N SER A 19 3.08 14.02 -11.14
CA SER A 19 2.75 12.65 -11.52
C SER A 19 3.33 12.31 -12.89
N SER A 20 3.54 11.02 -13.12
CA SER A 20 4.14 10.49 -14.35
C SER A 20 3.38 9.25 -14.80
N SER A 21 3.17 9.10 -16.10
CA SER A 21 2.64 7.86 -16.67
C SER A 21 3.67 6.73 -16.74
N ASN A 22 4.95 7.06 -16.53
CA ASN A 22 6.04 6.08 -16.46
C ASN A 22 6.42 5.80 -15.01
N GLN A 23 6.64 4.53 -14.70
CA GLN A 23 7.15 4.14 -13.40
C GLN A 23 8.64 4.51 -13.29
N GLU A 24 8.97 5.40 -12.36
CA GLU A 24 10.35 5.87 -12.15
C GLU A 24 11.03 5.18 -10.95
N HIS A 25 10.24 4.66 -10.01
CA HIS A 25 10.72 3.94 -8.82
C HIS A 25 9.89 2.69 -8.56
N ASP A 26 10.44 1.78 -7.76
CA ASP A 26 9.66 0.65 -7.24
C ASP A 26 8.50 1.14 -6.38
N LEU A 27 7.35 0.49 -6.50
CA LEU A 27 6.19 0.79 -5.65
C LEU A 27 6.54 0.57 -4.18
N GLY A 28 6.18 1.54 -3.35
CA GLY A 28 6.53 1.59 -1.93
C GLY A 28 7.96 2.04 -1.65
N ALA A 29 8.76 2.46 -2.65
CA ALA A 29 10.05 3.10 -2.40
C ALA A 29 9.89 4.28 -1.42
N LEU A 30 10.80 4.39 -0.46
CA LEU A 30 10.79 5.47 0.54
C LEU A 30 11.66 6.63 0.05
N ALA A 31 11.12 7.84 0.10
CA ALA A 31 11.91 9.06 0.00
C ALA A 31 11.75 9.89 1.29
N ILE A 32 12.85 10.52 1.72
CA ILE A 32 12.87 11.37 2.91
C ILE A 32 13.33 12.75 2.47
N SER A 33 12.50 13.75 2.72
CA SER A 33 12.83 15.14 2.40
C SER A 33 13.79 15.75 3.44
N ALA A 34 14.40 16.89 3.12
CA ALA A 34 15.39 17.54 4.00
C ALA A 34 14.83 17.96 5.37
N ASP A 35 13.52 18.15 5.49
CA ASP A 35 12.83 18.47 6.74
C ASP A 35 12.37 17.22 7.53
N GLY A 36 12.69 16.01 7.03
CA GLY A 36 12.41 14.74 7.69
C GLY A 36 11.05 14.13 7.36
N ARG A 37 10.20 14.75 6.51
CA ARG A 37 8.97 14.10 6.04
C ARG A 37 9.27 12.90 5.17
N LYS A 38 8.50 11.82 5.36
CA LYS A 38 8.60 10.56 4.64
C LYS A 38 7.54 10.45 3.55
N TYR A 39 7.94 9.91 2.41
CA TYR A 39 7.09 9.71 1.25
C TYR A 39 7.23 8.30 0.71
N ARG A 40 6.14 7.70 0.25
CA ARG A 40 6.14 6.39 -0.42
C ARG A 40 5.69 6.55 -1.87
N TYR A 41 6.42 5.94 -2.79
CA TYR A 41 6.09 5.98 -4.21
C TYR A 41 4.91 5.06 -4.50
N GLN A 42 3.96 5.52 -5.31
CA GLN A 42 2.69 4.81 -5.51
C GLN A 42 2.14 5.00 -6.92
N LEU A 43 1.28 4.07 -7.34
CA LEU A 43 0.42 4.15 -8.52
C LEU A 43 -1.00 4.49 -8.08
N ALA A 44 -1.56 5.57 -8.61
CA ALA A 44 -2.96 5.92 -8.37
C ALA A 44 -3.87 4.90 -9.04
N GLY A 45 -4.93 4.49 -8.32
CA GLY A 45 -5.92 3.56 -8.83
C GLY A 45 -6.84 4.18 -9.90
N GLY A 46 -8.07 3.67 -9.98
CA GLY A 46 -9.05 4.12 -10.98
C GLY A 46 -9.54 5.56 -10.85
N THR A 47 -9.10 6.30 -9.83
CA THR A 47 -9.43 7.71 -9.61
C THR A 47 -8.19 8.51 -9.25
N ALA A 48 -8.19 9.79 -9.59
CA ALA A 48 -7.11 10.69 -9.21
C ALA A 48 -7.06 10.87 -7.69
N LEU A 49 -5.85 10.95 -7.14
CA LEU A 49 -5.64 11.28 -5.75
C LEU A 49 -5.95 12.76 -5.51
N VAL A 50 -6.32 13.10 -4.27
CA VAL A 50 -6.71 14.47 -3.91
C VAL A 50 -5.82 14.96 -2.77
N PRO A 51 -5.09 16.09 -2.94
CA PRO A 51 -4.26 16.64 -1.89
C PRO A 51 -4.99 16.82 -0.56
N GLY A 52 -4.32 16.50 0.54
CA GLY A 52 -4.89 16.60 1.89
C GLY A 52 -5.96 15.56 2.21
N LYS A 53 -6.21 14.60 1.33
CA LYS A 53 -7.03 13.42 1.63
C LYS A 53 -6.15 12.24 2.04
N LEU A 54 -6.64 11.48 3.00
CA LEU A 54 -6.11 10.19 3.37
C LEU A 54 -6.39 9.17 2.26
N GLN A 55 -5.35 8.45 1.86
CA GLN A 55 -5.40 7.38 0.87
C GLN A 55 -5.31 6.03 1.56
N GLN A 56 -5.86 4.99 0.92
CA GLN A 56 -5.69 3.60 1.31
C GLN A 56 -5.07 2.79 0.17
N ALA A 57 -4.61 1.59 0.53
CA ALA A 57 -4.18 0.57 -0.41
C ALA A 57 -5.35 0.09 -1.31
N PRO A 58 -5.05 -0.53 -2.46
CA PRO A 58 -6.09 -1.20 -3.24
C PRO A 58 -6.85 -2.21 -2.37
N ALA A 59 -8.15 -2.35 -2.65
CA ALA A 59 -8.99 -3.33 -1.97
C ALA A 59 -8.43 -4.75 -2.16
N GLU A 60 -8.56 -5.58 -1.14
CA GLU A 60 -8.25 -7.00 -1.29
C GLU A 60 -9.14 -7.64 -2.37
N ILE A 61 -8.60 -8.65 -3.04
CA ILE A 61 -9.39 -9.50 -3.93
C ILE A 61 -9.64 -10.80 -3.18
N THR A 62 -10.80 -10.89 -2.55
CA THR A 62 -11.19 -12.02 -1.70
C THR A 62 -11.12 -13.36 -2.45
N ASN A 63 -11.45 -13.36 -3.74
CA ASN A 63 -11.38 -14.55 -4.60
C ASN A 63 -9.94 -15.02 -4.89
N HIS A 64 -8.91 -14.27 -4.50
CA HIS A 64 -7.50 -14.62 -4.68
C HIS A 64 -6.80 -14.96 -3.35
N GLN A 65 -7.60 -15.25 -2.32
CA GLN A 65 -7.17 -15.78 -1.03
C GLN A 65 -7.50 -17.28 -0.95
N ASP A 66 -6.87 -18.00 -0.03
CA ASP A 66 -7.11 -19.42 0.21
C ASP A 66 -6.89 -20.30 -1.04
N LEU A 67 -5.91 -19.94 -1.88
CA LEU A 67 -5.64 -20.63 -3.13
C LEU A 67 -4.75 -21.84 -2.91
N THR A 68 -5.27 -23.04 -3.19
CA THR A 68 -4.46 -24.26 -3.12
C THR A 68 -3.49 -24.32 -4.30
N ALA A 69 -2.23 -24.64 -4.02
CA ALA A 69 -1.23 -24.84 -5.06
C ALA A 69 -1.63 -26.03 -5.97
N THR A 70 -1.61 -25.82 -7.29
CA THR A 70 -2.03 -26.84 -8.25
C THR A 70 -0.92 -27.82 -8.61
N ALA A 71 0.32 -27.48 -8.28
CA ALA A 71 1.49 -28.33 -8.45
C ALA A 71 2.47 -28.12 -7.29
N ALA A 72 3.29 -29.13 -7.02
CA ALA A 72 4.40 -28.99 -6.09
C ALA A 72 5.44 -28.01 -6.66
N SER A 73 6.05 -27.22 -5.77
CA SER A 73 7.15 -26.31 -6.10
C SER A 73 8.33 -26.64 -5.19
N ALA A 74 9.46 -26.98 -5.78
CA ALA A 74 10.64 -27.41 -5.07
C ALA A 74 11.40 -26.21 -4.46
N ILE A 75 12.30 -26.51 -3.53
CA ILE A 75 13.26 -25.52 -3.04
C ILE A 75 14.12 -25.06 -4.23
N GLY A 76 14.28 -23.75 -4.38
CA GLY A 76 15.01 -23.16 -5.50
C GLY A 76 14.11 -22.71 -6.67
N ASP A 77 12.87 -23.19 -6.75
CA ASP A 77 11.92 -22.75 -7.77
C ASP A 77 11.54 -21.28 -7.56
N THR A 78 11.30 -20.56 -8.65
CA THR A 78 10.88 -19.15 -8.64
C THR A 78 9.46 -18.98 -9.15
N THR A 79 8.69 -20.06 -9.22
CA THR A 79 7.32 -20.08 -9.74
C THR A 79 6.44 -20.95 -8.89
N ILE A 80 5.18 -20.56 -8.75
CA ILE A 80 4.13 -21.36 -8.12
C ILE A 80 2.86 -21.26 -8.96
N ASN A 81 2.14 -22.37 -9.08
CA ASN A 81 0.89 -22.45 -9.82
C ASN A 81 -0.28 -22.53 -8.86
N VAL A 82 -1.30 -21.72 -9.09
CA VAL A 82 -2.58 -21.73 -8.35
C VAL A 82 -3.74 -21.60 -9.33
N THR A 83 -4.95 -21.91 -8.89
CA THR A 83 -6.17 -21.60 -9.63
C THR A 83 -6.83 -20.40 -8.95
N LEU A 84 -7.17 -19.37 -9.71
CA LEU A 84 -7.89 -18.21 -9.17
C LEU A 84 -9.31 -18.58 -8.75
N GLY A 85 -9.93 -17.80 -7.86
CA GLY A 85 -11.36 -17.85 -7.62
C GLY A 85 -12.18 -17.18 -8.73
N ALA A 86 -13.38 -16.72 -8.40
CA ALA A 86 -14.34 -16.15 -9.36
C ALA A 86 -14.01 -14.72 -9.86
N THR A 87 -12.75 -14.29 -9.79
CA THR A 87 -12.28 -12.99 -10.28
C THR A 87 -11.09 -13.21 -11.22
N GLU A 88 -11.00 -12.40 -12.27
CA GLU A 88 -9.85 -12.42 -13.17
C GLU A 88 -8.66 -11.68 -12.56
N ALA A 89 -7.45 -12.03 -13.00
CA ALA A 89 -6.25 -11.27 -12.72
C ALA A 89 -5.72 -10.63 -14.01
N THR A 90 -5.37 -9.35 -13.96
CA THR A 90 -4.70 -8.68 -15.09
C THR A 90 -3.19 -8.92 -15.06
N ALA A 91 -2.53 -8.71 -16.19
CA ALA A 91 -1.09 -8.88 -16.29
C ALA A 91 -0.36 -7.97 -15.31
N ASN A 92 0.56 -8.54 -14.53
CA ASN A 92 1.36 -7.87 -13.50
C ASN A 92 0.57 -7.16 -12.39
N GLN A 93 -0.72 -7.49 -12.21
CA GLN A 93 -1.53 -6.94 -11.13
C GLN A 93 -0.90 -7.13 -9.73
N TYR A 94 -0.17 -8.24 -9.54
CA TYR A 94 0.48 -8.58 -8.28
C TYR A 94 1.97 -8.23 -8.23
N ALA A 95 2.54 -7.62 -9.27
CA ALA A 95 3.96 -7.27 -9.29
C ALA A 95 4.30 -6.30 -8.14
N GLY A 96 5.34 -6.61 -7.37
CA GLY A 96 5.74 -5.85 -6.19
C GLY A 96 4.89 -6.11 -4.93
N GLY A 97 3.82 -6.91 -5.05
CA GLY A 97 3.06 -7.46 -3.93
C GLY A 97 3.72 -8.70 -3.33
N TYR A 98 2.92 -9.48 -2.60
CA TYR A 98 3.42 -10.62 -1.83
C TYR A 98 2.52 -11.84 -2.00
N LEU A 99 3.16 -13.00 -2.04
CA LEU A 99 2.52 -14.29 -1.86
C LEU A 99 2.77 -14.73 -0.43
N MET A 100 1.69 -14.97 0.32
CA MET A 100 1.75 -15.45 1.70
C MET A 100 1.34 -16.92 1.70
N VAL A 101 2.13 -17.78 2.32
CA VAL A 101 1.75 -19.18 2.50
C VAL A 101 1.01 -19.32 3.83
N THR A 102 -0.26 -19.72 3.78
CA THR A 102 -1.15 -19.79 4.96
C THR A 102 -1.26 -21.19 5.52
N THR A 103 -1.13 -22.21 4.68
CA THR A 103 -1.26 -23.62 5.09
C THR A 103 -0.04 -24.46 4.71
N THR A 104 0.25 -25.47 5.53
CA THR A 104 1.41 -26.36 5.42
C THR A 104 1.45 -27.17 4.12
N PRO A 105 2.65 -27.47 3.59
CA PRO A 105 3.97 -27.01 4.02
C PRO A 105 4.26 -25.56 3.63
N GLY A 106 5.17 -24.92 4.36
CA GLY A 106 5.64 -23.56 4.09
C GLY A 106 4.83 -22.44 4.75
N GLN A 107 3.86 -22.75 5.63
CA GLN A 107 3.07 -21.75 6.35
C GLN A 107 3.95 -20.68 7.03
N GLY A 108 3.55 -19.42 6.93
CA GLY A 108 4.28 -18.28 7.49
C GLY A 108 5.45 -17.77 6.63
N TYR A 109 5.79 -18.45 5.52
CA TYR A 109 6.72 -17.89 4.54
C TYR A 109 6.00 -16.87 3.65
N GLN A 110 6.74 -15.82 3.32
CA GLN A 110 6.31 -14.73 2.44
C GLN A 110 7.32 -14.60 1.30
N TYR A 111 6.82 -14.42 0.09
CA TYR A 111 7.64 -14.23 -1.10
C TYR A 111 7.18 -12.99 -1.86
N LYS A 112 8.13 -12.15 -2.30
CA LYS A 112 7.82 -11.01 -3.15
C LYS A 112 7.45 -11.51 -4.54
N ILE A 113 6.33 -11.02 -5.08
CA ILE A 113 5.88 -11.36 -6.43
C ILE A 113 6.61 -10.46 -7.42
N LYS A 114 7.27 -11.08 -8.41
CA LYS A 114 7.92 -10.38 -9.51
C LYS A 114 6.94 -10.05 -10.62
N SER A 115 6.13 -11.02 -11.02
CA SER A 115 5.18 -10.89 -12.13
C SER A 115 4.12 -11.99 -12.11
N ASN A 116 3.01 -11.72 -12.80
CA ASN A 116 1.97 -12.70 -13.10
C ASN A 116 1.42 -12.42 -14.51
N PRO A 117 1.06 -13.43 -15.31
CA PRO A 117 0.30 -13.21 -16.53
C PRO A 117 -1.14 -12.79 -16.21
N ALA A 118 -1.88 -12.34 -17.22
CA ALA A 118 -3.33 -12.25 -17.10
C ALA A 118 -3.93 -13.66 -17.07
N ALA A 119 -5.01 -13.84 -16.32
CA ALA A 119 -5.77 -15.08 -16.25
C ALA A 119 -7.24 -14.77 -15.97
N ASP A 120 -8.13 -15.48 -16.64
CA ASP A 120 -9.57 -15.35 -16.42
C ASP A 120 -9.97 -15.89 -15.04
N ALA A 121 -11.19 -15.56 -14.60
CA ALA A 121 -11.78 -16.15 -13.40
C ALA A 121 -11.76 -17.69 -13.47
N SER A 122 -11.46 -18.34 -12.34
CA SER A 122 -11.33 -19.81 -12.22
C SER A 122 -10.22 -20.45 -13.07
N ALA A 123 -9.34 -19.66 -13.71
CA ALA A 123 -8.24 -20.18 -14.50
C ALA A 123 -6.98 -20.44 -13.64
N ALA A 124 -6.13 -21.35 -14.11
CA ALA A 124 -4.81 -21.54 -13.54
C ALA A 124 -3.90 -20.37 -13.91
N ILE A 125 -3.11 -19.91 -12.95
CA ILE A 125 -2.15 -18.82 -13.09
C ILE A 125 -0.79 -19.23 -12.53
N VAL A 126 0.28 -18.81 -13.19
CA VAL A 126 1.66 -18.96 -12.72
C VAL A 126 2.12 -17.65 -12.10
N ILE A 127 2.42 -17.67 -10.80
CA ILE A 127 3.00 -16.53 -10.11
C ILE A 127 4.52 -16.67 -10.13
N THR A 128 5.22 -15.66 -10.66
CA THR A 128 6.68 -15.60 -10.67
C THR A 128 7.15 -14.82 -9.46
N LEU A 129 8.02 -15.43 -8.66
CA LEU A 129 8.58 -14.86 -7.44
C LEU A 129 9.92 -14.16 -7.73
N ALA A 130 10.24 -13.14 -6.93
CA ALA A 130 11.52 -12.45 -7.01
C ALA A 130 12.67 -13.29 -6.41
N ASP A 131 12.36 -14.01 -5.33
CA ASP A 131 13.28 -14.87 -4.61
C ASP A 131 12.88 -16.35 -4.73
N PRO A 132 13.85 -17.28 -4.68
CA PRO A 132 13.55 -18.71 -4.76
C PRO A 132 12.86 -19.23 -3.50
N ILE A 133 11.97 -20.20 -3.69
CA ILE A 133 11.26 -20.91 -2.63
C ILE A 133 12.25 -21.56 -1.67
N LYS A 134 12.04 -21.37 -0.36
CA LYS A 134 12.92 -21.85 0.71
C LYS A 134 12.45 -23.14 1.36
N VAL A 135 11.14 -23.39 1.32
CA VAL A 135 10.51 -24.62 1.80
C VAL A 135 9.64 -25.15 0.66
N ALA A 136 9.85 -26.41 0.29
CA ALA A 136 9.07 -27.02 -0.78
C ALA A 136 7.57 -26.92 -0.47
N LEU A 137 6.82 -26.44 -1.45
CA LEU A 137 5.37 -26.35 -1.41
C LEU A 137 4.79 -27.57 -2.13
N THR A 138 3.66 -28.06 -1.65
CA THR A 138 2.95 -29.20 -2.24
C THR A 138 1.55 -28.78 -2.61
N THR A 139 0.76 -29.70 -3.18
CA THR A 139 -0.66 -29.46 -3.46
C THR A 139 -1.54 -29.38 -2.20
N SER A 140 -0.97 -29.48 -1.00
CA SER A 140 -1.67 -29.15 0.25
C SER A 140 -1.34 -27.74 0.76
N SER A 141 -0.30 -27.09 0.21
CA SER A 141 0.02 -25.71 0.52
C SER A 141 -1.10 -24.81 -0.01
N VAL A 142 -1.50 -23.87 0.83
CA VAL A 142 -2.49 -22.85 0.49
C VAL A 142 -1.83 -21.48 0.60
N VAL A 143 -2.15 -20.60 -0.34
CA VAL A 143 -1.52 -19.29 -0.47
C VAL A 143 -2.54 -18.18 -0.68
N ASP A 144 -2.16 -17.00 -0.23
CA ASP A 144 -2.87 -15.74 -0.39
C ASP A 144 -2.07 -14.83 -1.32
N LEU A 145 -2.74 -14.22 -2.30
CA LEU A 145 -2.14 -13.22 -3.17
C LEU A 145 -2.50 -11.82 -2.65
N VAL A 146 -1.48 -11.09 -2.21
CA VAL A 146 -1.61 -9.75 -1.64
C VAL A 146 -1.02 -8.74 -2.61
N LEU A 147 -1.83 -7.75 -3.02
CA LEU A 147 -1.40 -6.64 -3.87
C LEU A 147 -0.32 -5.81 -3.15
N SER A 148 0.51 -5.08 -3.91
CA SER A 148 1.34 -4.06 -3.27
C SER A 148 0.42 -3.01 -2.63
N PRO A 149 0.68 -2.58 -1.38
CA PRO A 149 -0.10 -1.50 -0.77
C PRO A 149 -0.13 -0.22 -1.61
N TYR A 150 0.84 -0.05 -2.53
CA TYR A 150 1.02 1.13 -3.34
C TYR A 150 0.72 0.94 -4.85
N SER A 151 0.15 -0.20 -5.29
CA SER A 151 -0.12 -0.50 -6.72
C SER A 151 -1.51 -0.08 -7.24
N GLY A 152 -2.18 0.83 -6.55
CA GLY A 152 -3.53 1.26 -6.91
C GLY A 152 -4.18 2.00 -5.76
N THR A 153 -3.46 2.99 -5.21
CA THR A 153 -3.97 3.72 -4.05
C THR A 153 -5.18 4.55 -4.45
N LEU A 154 -6.11 4.70 -3.52
CA LEU A 154 -7.33 5.47 -3.72
C LEU A 154 -7.68 6.23 -2.45
N VAL A 155 -8.54 7.23 -2.59
CA VAL A 155 -9.08 7.95 -1.43
C VAL A 155 -9.74 6.95 -0.48
N LEU A 156 -9.38 6.99 0.79
CA LEU A 156 -9.95 6.11 1.81
C LEU A 156 -11.47 6.29 1.86
N PRO A 157 -12.27 5.29 1.47
CA PRO A 157 -13.73 5.34 1.53
C PRO A 157 -14.21 5.29 2.98
N THR A 158 -15.45 5.69 3.22
CA THR A 158 -16.09 5.64 4.55
C THR A 158 -16.18 4.21 5.10
N THR A 159 -16.32 3.22 4.21
CA THR A 159 -16.14 1.81 4.54
C THR A 159 -14.79 1.35 4.02
N ALA A 160 -13.76 1.43 4.87
CA ALA A 160 -12.40 1.03 4.51
C ALA A 160 -12.37 -0.40 3.96
N SER A 161 -11.69 -0.58 2.83
CA SER A 161 -11.50 -1.90 2.19
C SER A 161 -10.04 -2.34 2.18
N SER A 162 -9.15 -1.52 2.73
CA SER A 162 -7.74 -1.83 2.92
C SER A 162 -7.11 -0.88 3.96
N ALA A 163 -5.82 -1.05 4.23
CA ALA A 163 -5.09 -0.22 5.17
C ALA A 163 -4.79 1.19 4.60
N PRO A 164 -4.76 2.25 5.43
CA PRO A 164 -4.29 3.57 5.01
C PRO A 164 -2.83 3.53 4.52
N THR A 165 -2.51 4.28 3.47
CA THR A 165 -1.19 4.25 2.83
C THR A 165 -0.44 5.58 2.89
N GLY A 166 -1.14 6.68 3.16
CA GLY A 166 -0.56 8.01 3.23
C GLY A 166 -1.55 9.12 2.91
N VAL A 167 -1.08 10.36 2.97
CA VAL A 167 -1.82 11.55 2.55
C VAL A 167 -1.28 12.01 1.20
N ALA A 168 -2.16 12.26 0.24
CA ALA A 168 -1.73 12.81 -1.04
C ALA A 168 -1.28 14.26 -0.87
N VAL A 169 -0.14 14.59 -1.49
CA VAL A 169 0.43 15.95 -1.48
C VAL A 169 0.25 16.68 -2.81
N HIS A 170 -0.11 15.93 -3.85
CA HIS A 170 -0.34 16.39 -5.22
C HIS A 170 -1.47 15.57 -5.85
N PRO A 171 -2.29 16.14 -6.75
CA PRO A 171 -3.27 15.36 -7.48
C PRO A 171 -2.59 14.40 -8.47
N THR A 172 -2.28 13.19 -8.03
CA THR A 172 -1.79 12.15 -8.93
C THR A 172 -2.95 11.69 -9.81
N VAL A 173 -2.83 11.84 -11.12
CA VAL A 173 -3.87 11.44 -12.08
C VAL A 173 -4.11 9.92 -11.99
N ALA A 174 -5.33 9.48 -12.28
CA ALA A 174 -5.65 8.04 -12.31
C ALA A 174 -4.69 7.27 -13.21
N SER A 175 -4.24 6.10 -12.76
CA SER A 175 -3.24 5.27 -13.45
C SER A 175 -1.86 5.92 -13.67
N GLU A 176 -1.56 7.03 -12.97
CA GLU A 176 -0.21 7.62 -12.94
C GLU A 176 0.48 7.36 -11.61
N TYR A 177 1.80 7.47 -11.63
CA TYR A 177 2.66 7.30 -10.49
C TYR A 177 2.96 8.64 -9.82
N GLY A 178 3.14 8.63 -8.51
CA GLY A 178 3.47 9.81 -7.72
C GLY A 178 3.87 9.48 -6.29
N TRP A 179 3.94 10.51 -5.45
CA TRP A 179 4.33 10.37 -4.04
C TRP A 179 3.17 10.66 -3.09
N ILE A 180 3.03 9.84 -2.06
CA ILE A 180 2.14 10.10 -0.92
C ILE A 180 2.96 10.23 0.35
N GLN A 181 2.61 11.20 1.20
CA GLN A 181 3.30 11.41 2.46
C GLN A 181 2.83 10.40 3.51
N THR A 182 3.75 9.76 4.21
CA THR A 182 3.45 8.72 5.21
C THR A 182 3.93 9.07 6.61
N GLY A 183 4.84 10.04 6.73
CA GLY A 183 5.43 10.43 8.00
C GLY A 183 5.74 11.92 8.08
N GLY A 184 5.67 12.45 9.31
CA GLY A 184 5.94 13.86 9.60
C GLY A 184 4.72 14.78 9.48
N PRO A 185 4.90 16.11 9.62
CA PRO A 185 3.81 17.07 9.55
C PRO A 185 3.11 17.09 8.19
N ALA A 186 1.80 16.88 8.16
CA ALA A 186 0.98 16.86 6.94
C ALA A 186 -0.30 17.67 7.12
N CYS A 187 -0.77 18.24 6.01
CA CYS A 187 -2.07 18.89 5.92
C CYS A 187 -3.13 17.85 5.55
N ILE A 188 -4.21 17.74 6.32
CA ILE A 188 -5.25 16.72 6.12
C ILE A 188 -6.64 17.24 6.45
N LEU A 189 -7.66 16.74 5.76
CA LEU A 189 -9.06 17.06 6.03
C LEU A 189 -9.54 16.42 7.35
N ALA A 190 -10.19 17.22 8.19
CA ALA A 190 -10.89 16.74 9.38
C ALA A 190 -12.38 16.44 9.10
N ASN A 191 -12.88 15.38 9.74
CA ASN A 191 -14.30 15.11 9.95
C ASN A 191 -14.59 15.30 11.44
N ASN A 192 -15.47 16.25 11.75
CA ASN A 192 -15.62 16.86 13.07
C ASN A 192 -14.37 17.63 13.52
N ALA A 193 -14.56 18.49 14.54
CA ALA A 193 -13.48 19.25 15.12
C ALA A 193 -12.47 18.32 15.85
N ILE A 194 -11.19 18.54 15.61
CA ILE A 194 -10.08 17.81 16.23
C ILE A 194 -9.35 18.76 17.18
N THR A 195 -9.22 18.36 18.44
CA THR A 195 -8.47 19.14 19.44
C THR A 195 -6.96 18.90 19.27
N VAL A 196 -6.15 19.93 19.50
CA VAL A 196 -4.68 19.81 19.45
C VAL A 196 -4.16 18.73 20.39
N GLY A 197 -3.15 17.97 19.94
CA GLY A 197 -2.46 16.97 20.75
C GLY A 197 -3.19 15.63 20.92
N VAL A 198 -4.43 15.50 20.43
CA VAL A 198 -5.15 14.22 20.48
C VAL A 198 -4.66 13.28 19.38
N ASN A 199 -4.71 11.98 19.64
CA ASN A 199 -4.51 10.97 18.62
C ASN A 199 -5.62 11.07 17.57
N VAL A 200 -5.32 10.66 16.35
CA VAL A 200 -6.17 10.79 15.18
C VAL A 200 -6.29 9.43 14.47
N SER A 201 -7.51 9.08 14.07
CA SER A 201 -7.82 7.86 13.30
C SER A 201 -8.38 8.19 11.91
N ALA A 202 -8.34 7.23 10.99
CA ALA A 202 -9.05 7.31 9.72
C ALA A 202 -10.56 7.47 9.97
N SER A 203 -11.20 8.43 9.32
CA SER A 203 -12.63 8.66 9.52
C SER A 203 -13.47 7.68 8.71
N ASN A 204 -14.62 7.27 9.27
CA ASN A 204 -15.66 6.55 8.55
C ASN A 204 -16.86 7.45 8.15
N GLY A 205 -16.82 8.74 8.50
CA GLY A 205 -17.92 9.69 8.22
C GLY A 205 -17.76 10.42 6.89
N VAL A 206 -16.52 10.77 6.52
CA VAL A 206 -16.21 11.47 5.27
C VAL A 206 -15.01 10.79 4.59
N ALA A 207 -15.11 10.56 3.28
CA ALA A 207 -14.04 9.89 2.54
C ALA A 207 -12.75 10.74 2.52
N GLY A 208 -11.64 10.07 2.85
CA GLY A 208 -10.30 10.62 2.89
C GLY A 208 -10.08 11.65 4.00
N SER A 209 -10.93 11.73 5.01
CA SER A 209 -10.69 12.57 6.18
C SER A 209 -10.18 11.75 7.36
N VAL A 210 -9.82 12.47 8.41
CA VAL A 210 -9.48 11.91 9.71
C VAL A 210 -10.35 12.52 10.80
N GLU A 211 -10.38 11.87 11.95
CA GLU A 211 -11.15 12.31 13.12
C GLU A 211 -10.38 12.02 14.41
N ALA A 212 -10.87 12.55 15.54
CA ALA A 212 -10.32 12.22 16.85
C ALA A 212 -10.31 10.69 17.06
N ALA A 213 -9.24 10.18 17.66
CA ALA A 213 -8.98 8.74 17.66
C ALA A 213 -10.12 7.92 18.27
N VAL A 214 -10.37 6.81 17.59
CA VAL A 214 -11.36 5.79 17.93
C VAL A 214 -10.73 4.43 17.69
N THR A 215 -11.04 3.45 18.53
CA THR A 215 -10.31 2.17 18.61
C THR A 215 -10.55 1.24 17.43
N ALA A 216 -11.69 1.35 16.76
CA ALA A 216 -12.06 0.47 15.65
C ALA A 216 -11.53 0.94 14.28
N GLN A 217 -10.94 2.14 14.19
CA GLN A 217 -10.39 2.67 12.95
C GLN A 217 -8.86 2.74 13.02
N ALA A 218 -8.22 2.67 11.85
CA ALA A 218 -6.78 2.72 11.75
C ALA A 218 -6.23 4.02 12.35
N ALA A 219 -5.23 3.91 13.23
CA ALA A 219 -4.53 5.06 13.79
C ALA A 219 -3.63 5.69 12.73
N ILE A 220 -3.70 7.02 12.61
CA ILE A 220 -2.99 7.79 11.56
C ILE A 220 -1.85 8.62 12.13
N GLY A 221 -2.01 9.08 13.37
CA GLY A 221 -1.03 9.92 14.04
C GLY A 221 -1.68 10.76 15.14
N TYR A 222 -1.25 12.01 15.26
CA TYR A 222 -1.75 12.95 16.27
C TYR A 222 -1.82 14.38 15.75
N ALA A 223 -2.75 15.17 16.28
CA ALA A 223 -2.98 16.55 15.88
C ALA A 223 -1.87 17.48 16.37
N ILE A 224 -1.27 18.28 15.48
CA ILE A 224 -0.27 19.31 15.83
C ILE A 224 -0.96 20.64 16.13
N THR A 225 -2.11 20.89 15.49
CA THR A 225 -2.96 22.06 15.73
C THR A 225 -4.39 21.61 16.02
N GLY A 226 -5.22 22.52 16.53
CA GLY A 226 -6.66 22.33 16.44
C GLY A 226 -7.11 22.41 14.98
N ILE A 227 -8.11 21.63 14.60
CA ILE A 227 -8.67 21.61 13.24
C ILE A 227 -10.19 21.71 13.38
N ALA A 228 -10.82 22.68 12.71
CA ALA A 228 -12.27 22.78 12.72
C ALA A 228 -12.89 21.70 11.81
N ASP A 229 -14.19 21.47 11.99
CA ASP A 229 -14.93 20.52 11.17
C ASP A 229 -14.91 20.91 9.69
N ALA A 230 -14.76 19.92 8.81
CA ALA A 230 -14.66 20.06 7.35
C ALA A 230 -13.52 20.98 6.85
N GLU A 231 -12.53 21.27 7.70
CA GLU A 231 -11.34 22.04 7.33
C GLU A 231 -10.09 21.18 7.20
N TYR A 232 -9.08 21.72 6.51
CA TYR A 232 -7.77 21.11 6.42
C TYR A 232 -6.87 21.67 7.53
N GLY A 233 -6.16 20.79 8.24
CA GLY A 233 -5.27 21.19 9.32
C GLY A 233 -4.06 20.27 9.48
N ALA A 234 -3.20 20.60 10.43
CA ALA A 234 -1.91 19.94 10.59
C ALA A 234 -1.96 18.77 11.58
N ILE A 235 -1.56 17.59 11.10
CA ILE A 235 -1.31 16.41 11.93
C ILE A 235 0.13 15.92 11.72
N TYR A 236 0.65 15.15 12.66
CA TYR A 236 1.89 14.41 12.49
C TYR A 236 1.55 12.98 12.08
N LEU A 237 1.92 12.60 10.85
CA LEU A 237 1.67 11.25 10.34
C LEU A 237 2.65 10.23 10.93
N THR A 238 2.13 9.06 11.26
CA THR A 238 2.88 7.90 11.77
C THR A 238 2.47 6.60 11.07
N ILE A 239 2.19 6.66 9.77
CA ILE A 239 1.75 5.50 8.97
C ILE A 239 2.94 4.57 8.66
N ASP A 240 4.18 5.06 8.82
CA ASP A 240 5.44 4.37 8.52
C ASP A 240 6.44 4.31 9.69
#